data_AF-A0A382X474-F1
#
_entry.id   AF-A0A382X474-F1
#
_cell.length_a   1.000
_cell.length_b   1.000
_cell.length_c   1.000
_cell.angle_alpha   90.00
_cell.angle_beta   90.00
_cell.angle_gamma   90.00
#
_symmetry.space_group_name_H-M   'P 1'
#
loop_
_entity.id
_entity.type
_entity.pdbx_description
1 polymer ?
#
loop_
_entity_poly.entity_id
_entity_poly.type
_entity_poly.pdbx_seq_one_letter_code
_entity_poly.pdbx_strand_id
1 'polypeptide(L)'
;FLSVLIGTHETLGIYMVTFFWELTPNQIGFLIINNLFGYAAGFALAEKLHGRFDKRATIVTTCLALSIFWSSAVILRLFDLAPQNSTWELVVFIIFLGSFSSASGAILNISVMSALADIADENELKTGLRQEGIFYSARAFFGKASNGMGHLVAGFALTYIGFPENAVPGELSSEMIFNLGILDGPFAMIWGLIAVIFYYRYGINKKYHTRIQEQLKIKRSSQNSSNQPESV
;
A
#
# COMPACT_ATOMS: atom_id res chain seq x y z
N PHE A 1 5.70 -0.98 8.71
CA PHE A 1 6.61 -0.88 7.55
C PHE A 1 5.89 -0.44 6.29
N LEU A 2 4.84 -1.14 5.82
CA LEU A 2 4.09 -0.65 4.65
C LEU A 2 3.55 0.77 4.83
N SER A 3 2.95 1.08 5.99
CA SER A 3 2.51 2.46 6.27
C SER A 3 3.65 3.46 6.37
N VAL A 4 4.87 3.02 6.71
CA VAL A 4 6.07 3.88 6.75
C VAL A 4 6.48 4.24 5.32
N LEU A 5 6.53 3.27 4.42
CA LEU A 5 6.70 3.49 2.96
C LEU A 5 5.73 4.55 2.45
N ILE A 6 4.44 4.37 2.74
CA ILE A 6 3.37 5.29 2.30
C ILE A 6 3.63 6.70 2.83
N GLY A 7 3.87 6.85 4.14
CA GLY A 7 4.10 8.17 4.74
C GLY A 7 5.35 8.86 4.22
N THR A 8 6.41 8.10 3.95
CA THR A 8 7.63 8.65 3.37
C THR A 8 7.38 9.20 1.98
N HIS A 9 6.70 8.44 1.10
CA HIS A 9 6.32 8.92 -0.23
C HIS A 9 5.32 10.08 -0.20
N GLU A 10 4.36 10.06 0.73
CA GLU A 10 3.38 11.15 0.87
C GLU A 10 4.07 12.47 1.22
N THR A 11 5.06 12.43 2.12
CA THR A 11 5.85 13.63 2.48
C THR A 11 6.76 14.07 1.35
N LEU A 12 7.53 13.14 0.76
CA LEU A 12 8.48 13.47 -0.30
C LEU A 12 7.78 13.85 -1.61
N GLY A 13 6.56 13.38 -1.83
CA GLY A 13 5.81 13.55 -3.07
C GLY A 13 5.67 15.02 -3.50
N ILE A 14 5.44 15.94 -2.56
CA ILE A 14 5.38 17.38 -2.87
C ILE A 14 6.73 17.88 -3.37
N TYR A 15 7.82 17.52 -2.69
CA TYR A 15 9.17 17.89 -3.12
C TYR A 15 9.51 17.29 -4.48
N MET A 16 9.06 16.06 -4.73
CA MET A 16 9.29 15.38 -6.01
C MET A 16 8.58 16.10 -7.15
N VAL A 17 7.29 16.39 -7.02
CA VAL A 17 6.55 17.06 -8.12
C VAL A 17 7.03 18.49 -8.35
N THR A 18 7.43 19.20 -7.29
CA THR A 18 7.83 20.61 -7.37
C THR A 18 9.29 20.81 -7.76
N PHE A 19 10.22 20.06 -7.18
CA PHE A 19 11.67 20.30 -7.35
C PHE A 19 12.37 19.23 -8.20
N PHE A 20 11.97 17.96 -8.09
CA PHE A 20 12.62 16.89 -8.85
C PHE A 20 12.10 16.82 -10.30
N TRP A 21 10.78 16.89 -10.47
CA TRP A 21 10.10 16.82 -11.76
C TRP A 21 9.78 18.19 -12.38
N GLU A 22 9.78 19.24 -11.56
CA GLU A 22 9.47 20.62 -11.95
C GLU A 22 8.12 20.74 -12.69
N LEU A 23 7.10 20.04 -12.20
CA LEU A 23 5.79 20.01 -12.83
C LEU A 23 5.02 21.31 -12.56
N THR A 24 4.30 21.77 -13.58
CA THR A 24 3.37 22.89 -13.44
C THR A 24 2.16 22.49 -12.59
N PRO A 25 1.46 23.45 -11.94
CA PRO A 25 0.27 23.15 -11.14
C PRO A 25 -0.81 22.38 -11.92
N ASN A 26 -0.99 22.68 -13.20
CA ASN A 26 -1.90 21.96 -14.08
C ASN A 26 -1.49 20.50 -14.21
N GLN A 27 -0.22 20.22 -14.51
CA GLN A 27 0.30 18.85 -14.65
C GLN A 27 0.17 18.05 -13.35
N ILE A 28 0.44 18.67 -12.20
CA ILE A 28 0.24 18.07 -10.88
C ILE A 28 -1.22 17.66 -10.70
N GLY A 29 -2.17 18.52 -11.07
CA GLY A 29 -3.59 18.21 -11.02
C GLY A 29 -3.99 16.97 -11.82
N PHE A 30 -3.36 16.72 -12.98
CA PHE A 30 -3.62 15.53 -13.78
C PHE A 30 -3.05 14.24 -13.18
N LEU A 31 -2.08 14.30 -12.26
CA LEU A 31 -1.51 13.08 -11.65
C LEU A 31 -2.55 12.27 -10.88
N ILE A 32 -3.63 12.89 -10.37
CA ILE A 32 -4.70 12.19 -9.65
C ILE A 32 -5.39 11.11 -10.50
N ILE A 33 -5.29 11.21 -11.83
CA ILE A 33 -5.84 10.25 -12.78
C ILE A 33 -5.25 8.84 -12.58
N ASN A 34 -4.01 8.73 -12.10
CA ASN A 34 -3.40 7.43 -11.80
C ASN A 34 -4.21 6.61 -10.77
N ASN A 35 -4.80 7.29 -9.79
CA ASN A 35 -5.61 6.67 -8.75
C ASN A 35 -6.94 6.21 -9.32
N LEU A 36 -7.53 6.99 -10.25
CA LEU A 36 -8.79 6.63 -10.88
C LEU A 36 -8.65 5.32 -11.67
N PHE A 37 -7.67 5.25 -12.58
CA PHE A 37 -7.44 4.04 -13.37
C PHE A 37 -6.89 2.89 -12.53
N GLY A 38 -5.93 3.17 -11.65
CA GLY A 38 -5.32 2.17 -10.80
C GLY A 38 -6.32 1.52 -9.85
N TYR A 39 -7.10 2.30 -9.11
CA TYR A 39 -8.11 1.73 -8.20
C TYR A 39 -9.22 0.99 -8.95
N ALA A 40 -9.72 1.53 -10.06
CA ALA A 40 -10.72 0.84 -10.87
C ALA A 40 -10.20 -0.52 -11.38
N ALA A 41 -8.98 -0.56 -11.93
CA ALA A 41 -8.33 -1.79 -12.36
C ALA A 41 -8.06 -2.74 -11.19
N GLY A 42 -7.60 -2.21 -10.06
CA GLY A 42 -7.33 -2.96 -8.83
C GLY A 42 -8.58 -3.66 -8.31
N PHE A 43 -9.71 -2.97 -8.21
CA PHE A 43 -10.98 -3.57 -7.78
C PHE A 43 -11.44 -4.68 -8.74
N ALA A 44 -11.39 -4.44 -10.05
CA ALA A 44 -11.79 -5.44 -11.05
C ALA A 44 -10.87 -6.68 -11.04
N LEU A 45 -9.59 -6.50 -10.72
CA LEU A 45 -8.61 -7.59 -10.66
C LEU A 45 -8.61 -8.32 -9.32
N ALA A 46 -9.01 -7.66 -8.23
CA ALA A 46 -8.97 -8.23 -6.88
C ALA A 46 -9.74 -9.56 -6.79
N GLU A 47 -10.96 -9.61 -7.32
CA GLU A 47 -11.80 -10.82 -7.33
C GLU A 47 -11.13 -11.97 -8.09
N LYS A 48 -10.58 -11.68 -9.28
CA LYS A 48 -9.88 -12.67 -10.11
C LYS A 48 -8.62 -13.20 -9.42
N LEU A 49 -7.87 -12.34 -8.74
CA LEU A 49 -6.67 -12.76 -8.00
C LEU A 49 -7.03 -13.60 -6.78
N HIS A 50 -8.08 -13.26 -6.03
CA HIS A 50 -8.53 -14.05 -4.87
C HIS A 50 -9.08 -15.42 -5.26
N GLY A 51 -9.67 -15.56 -6.45
CA GLY A 51 -10.12 -16.85 -6.97
C GLY A 51 -8.98 -17.76 -7.45
N ARG A 52 -7.86 -17.20 -7.94
CA ARG A 52 -6.75 -17.97 -8.54
C ARG A 52 -5.57 -18.20 -7.60
N PHE A 53 -5.28 -17.28 -6.70
CA PHE A 53 -4.11 -17.32 -5.81
C PHE A 53 -4.52 -17.36 -4.35
N ASP A 54 -3.64 -17.91 -3.50
CA ASP A 54 -3.83 -17.87 -2.07
C ASP A 54 -3.72 -16.43 -1.55
N LYS A 55 -4.55 -16.10 -0.54
CA LYS A 55 -4.62 -14.74 0.03
C LYS A 55 -3.24 -14.20 0.45
N ARG A 56 -2.39 -15.05 1.05
CA ARG A 56 -1.00 -14.70 1.38
C ARG A 56 -0.18 -14.36 0.14
N ALA A 57 -0.26 -15.18 -0.92
CA ALA A 57 0.48 -14.93 -2.16
C ALA A 57 0.05 -13.60 -2.77
N THR A 58 -1.25 -13.32 -2.82
CA THR A 58 -1.79 -12.05 -3.30
C THR A 58 -1.30 -10.86 -2.49
N ILE A 59 -1.30 -10.93 -1.15
CA ILE A 59 -0.79 -9.86 -0.28
C ILE A 59 0.71 -9.61 -0.55
N VAL A 60 1.51 -10.67 -0.62
CA VAL A 60 2.97 -10.55 -0.82
C VAL A 60 3.29 -9.97 -2.20
N THR A 61 2.68 -10.48 -3.26
CA THR A 61 2.96 -10.02 -4.63
C THR A 61 2.48 -8.60 -4.85
N THR A 62 1.31 -8.23 -4.33
CA THR A 62 0.79 -6.84 -4.46
C THR A 62 1.54 -5.86 -3.58
N CYS A 63 2.00 -6.26 -2.39
CA CYS A 63 2.88 -5.43 -1.56
C CYS A 63 4.23 -5.20 -2.24
N LEU A 64 4.81 -6.23 -2.86
CA LEU A 64 6.05 -6.10 -3.63
C LEU A 64 5.85 -5.19 -4.85
N ALA A 65 4.78 -5.42 -5.62
CA ALA A 65 4.44 -4.63 -6.79
C ALA A 65 4.23 -3.16 -6.43
N LEU A 66 3.45 -2.88 -5.37
CA LEU A 66 3.26 -1.52 -4.84
C LEU A 66 4.60 -0.86 -4.52
N SER A 67 5.48 -1.56 -3.79
CA SER A 67 6.78 -1.03 -3.37
C SER A 67 7.68 -0.69 -4.57
N ILE A 68 7.68 -1.55 -5.60
CA ILE A 68 8.49 -1.34 -6.80
C ILE A 68 7.89 -0.25 -7.68
N PHE A 69 6.58 -0.30 -7.96
CA PHE A 69 5.93 0.62 -8.90
C PHE A 69 5.79 2.05 -8.36
N TRP A 70 5.74 2.25 -7.05
CA TRP A 70 5.75 3.59 -6.49
C TRP A 70 7.09 4.29 -6.72
N SER A 71 8.20 3.60 -6.46
CA SER A 71 9.54 4.15 -6.64
C SER A 71 10.07 4.05 -8.08
N SER A 72 9.42 3.29 -8.97
CA SER A 72 9.96 2.97 -10.30
C SER A 72 10.15 4.20 -11.19
N ALA A 73 9.21 5.15 -11.18
CA ALA A 73 9.30 6.35 -12.01
C ALA A 73 10.58 7.15 -11.68
N VAL A 74 10.88 7.30 -10.40
CA VAL A 74 12.05 8.00 -9.88
C VAL A 74 13.33 7.21 -10.18
N ILE A 75 13.32 5.89 -9.93
CA ILE A 75 14.47 5.03 -10.21
C ILE A 75 14.81 5.07 -11.71
N LEU A 76 13.81 4.97 -12.58
CA LEU A 76 14.02 5.07 -14.04
C LEU A 76 14.58 6.44 -14.44
N ARG A 77 14.16 7.52 -13.77
CA ARG A 77 14.74 8.85 -13.99
C ARG A 77 16.19 8.94 -13.53
N LEU A 78 16.57 8.32 -12.42
CA LEU A 78 17.97 8.26 -11.95
C LEU A 78 18.90 7.53 -12.93
N PHE A 79 18.35 6.66 -13.78
CA PHE A 79 19.07 6.00 -14.88
C PHE A 79 18.92 6.71 -16.23
N ASP A 80 18.38 7.94 -16.26
CA ASP A 80 18.11 8.71 -17.47
C ASP A 80 17.18 8.02 -18.48
N LEU A 81 16.32 7.11 -18.01
CA LEU A 81 15.34 6.37 -18.83
C LEU A 81 13.94 7.02 -18.84
N ALA A 82 13.73 8.09 -18.08
CA ALA A 82 12.46 8.79 -18.02
C ALA A 82 12.43 10.01 -18.96
N PRO A 83 11.24 10.44 -19.43
CA PRO A 83 11.10 11.61 -20.28
C PRO A 83 11.60 12.91 -19.61
N GLN A 84 11.81 13.95 -20.41
CA GLN A 84 12.31 15.24 -19.93
C GLN A 84 11.34 15.89 -18.92
N ASN A 85 11.92 16.57 -17.92
CA ASN A 85 11.18 17.30 -16.89
C ASN A 85 10.18 18.30 -17.49
N SER A 86 9.09 18.55 -16.75
CA SER A 86 8.01 19.48 -17.13
C SER A 86 7.26 19.17 -18.45
N THR A 87 7.51 18.03 -19.11
CA THR A 87 6.78 17.63 -20.32
C THR A 87 5.48 16.89 -20.02
N TRP A 88 4.52 16.91 -20.93
CA TRP A 88 3.31 16.08 -20.81
C TRP A 88 3.60 14.58 -20.97
N GLU A 89 4.64 14.22 -21.71
CA GLU A 89 5.10 12.82 -21.83
C GLU A 89 5.51 12.26 -20.47
N LEU A 90 6.23 13.06 -19.67
CA LEU A 90 6.57 12.71 -18.29
C LEU A 90 5.32 12.49 -17.43
N VAL A 91 4.31 13.35 -17.56
CA VAL A 91 3.05 13.21 -16.81
C VAL A 91 2.36 11.89 -17.15
N VAL A 92 2.25 11.55 -18.44
CA VAL A 92 1.66 10.26 -18.87
C VAL A 92 2.49 9.09 -18.35
N PHE A 93 3.82 9.20 -18.38
CA PHE A 93 4.73 8.18 -17.84
C PHE A 93 4.53 7.95 -16.33
N ILE A 94 4.46 9.01 -15.54
CA ILE A 94 4.18 8.94 -14.09
C ILE A 94 2.78 8.38 -13.84
N ILE A 95 1.78 8.78 -14.62
CA ILE A 95 0.42 8.27 -14.49
C ILE A 95 0.37 6.77 -14.78
N PHE A 96 1.06 6.32 -15.83
CA PHE A 96 1.11 4.91 -16.21
C PHE A 96 1.70 4.05 -15.09
N LEU A 97 2.90 4.38 -14.61
CA LEU A 97 3.55 3.63 -13.52
C LEU A 97 2.78 3.76 -12.20
N GLY A 98 2.31 4.96 -11.89
CA GLY A 98 1.48 5.24 -10.72
C GLY A 98 0.18 4.44 -10.73
N SER A 99 -0.41 4.17 -11.89
CA SER A 99 -1.63 3.35 -11.99
C SER A 99 -1.40 1.90 -11.55
N PHE A 100 -0.23 1.32 -11.83
CA PHE A 100 0.14 -0.01 -11.33
C PHE A 100 0.35 0.00 -9.81
N SER A 101 0.98 1.06 -9.29
CA SER A 101 1.14 1.27 -7.86
C SER A 101 -0.23 1.33 -7.16
N SER A 102 -1.14 2.21 -7.62
CA SER A 102 -2.48 2.37 -7.07
C SER A 102 -3.32 1.10 -7.21
N ALA A 103 -3.25 0.38 -8.34
CA ALA A 103 -3.92 -0.91 -8.50
C ALA A 103 -3.43 -1.96 -7.48
N SER A 104 -2.10 -2.06 -7.31
CA SER A 104 -1.49 -2.95 -6.33
C SER A 104 -1.89 -2.58 -4.91
N GLY A 105 -1.93 -1.28 -4.60
CA GLY A 105 -2.38 -0.75 -3.31
C GLY A 105 -3.83 -1.09 -2.99
N ALA A 106 -4.73 -0.97 -3.97
CA ALA A 106 -6.13 -1.35 -3.82
C ALA A 106 -6.29 -2.85 -3.54
N ILE A 107 -5.68 -3.71 -4.37
CA ILE A 107 -5.77 -5.18 -4.18
C ILE A 107 -5.18 -5.58 -2.83
N LEU A 108 -4.04 -5.00 -2.45
CA LEU A 108 -3.41 -5.24 -1.16
C LEU A 108 -4.33 -4.87 0.01
N ASN A 109 -4.93 -3.68 -0.04
CA ASN A 109 -5.84 -3.21 1.01
C ASN A 109 -7.04 -4.16 1.17
N ILE A 110 -7.70 -4.51 0.07
CA ILE A 110 -8.84 -5.45 0.07
C ILE A 110 -8.40 -6.80 0.66
N SER A 111 -7.25 -7.31 0.24
CA SER A 111 -6.72 -8.60 0.70
C SER A 111 -6.42 -8.59 2.21
N VAL A 112 -5.84 -7.50 2.72
CA VAL A 112 -5.53 -7.33 4.14
C VAL A 112 -6.80 -7.17 4.96
N MET A 113 -7.79 -6.40 4.51
CA MET A 113 -9.07 -6.26 5.22
C MET A 113 -9.83 -7.59 5.25
N SER A 114 -9.82 -8.32 4.13
CA SER A 114 -10.41 -9.66 4.07
C SER A 114 -9.70 -10.64 5.01
N ALA A 115 -8.37 -10.59 5.12
CA ALA A 115 -7.63 -11.41 6.08
C ALA A 115 -7.95 -11.03 7.54
N LEU A 116 -8.17 -9.74 7.82
CA LEU A 116 -8.53 -9.26 9.15
C LEU A 116 -9.94 -9.72 9.55
N ALA A 117 -10.88 -9.74 8.60
CA ALA A 117 -12.22 -10.31 8.80
C ALA A 117 -12.13 -11.80 9.17
N ASP A 118 -11.34 -12.59 8.45
CA ASP A 118 -11.15 -14.02 8.77
C ASP A 118 -10.63 -14.25 10.19
N ILE A 119 -9.71 -13.38 10.66
CA ILE A 119 -9.16 -13.44 12.03
C ILE A 119 -10.23 -13.07 13.06
N ALA A 120 -11.06 -12.08 12.76
CA ALA A 120 -12.15 -11.69 13.65
C ALA A 120 -13.20 -12.81 13.78
N ASP A 121 -13.56 -13.46 12.67
CA ASP A 121 -14.45 -14.63 12.63
C ASP A 121 -13.87 -15.81 13.44
N GLU A 122 -12.57 -16.06 13.32
CA GLU A 122 -11.87 -17.08 14.11
C GLU A 122 -11.90 -16.76 15.60
N ASN A 123 -11.67 -15.50 15.97
CA ASN A 123 -11.72 -15.06 17.35
C ASN A 123 -13.13 -15.20 17.94
N GLU A 124 -14.18 -14.87 17.17
CA GLU A 124 -15.57 -15.10 17.56
C GLU A 124 -15.85 -16.59 17.76
N LEU A 125 -15.33 -17.46 16.88
CA LEU A 125 -15.48 -18.92 17.05
C LEU A 125 -14.92 -19.42 18.38
N LYS A 126 -13.74 -18.91 18.77
CA LYS A 126 -13.01 -19.31 19.97
C LYS A 126 -13.56 -18.70 21.26
N THR A 127 -13.96 -17.43 21.22
CA THR A 127 -14.35 -16.67 22.42
C THR A 127 -15.86 -16.55 22.59
N GLY A 128 -16.64 -16.75 21.53
CA GLY A 128 -18.08 -16.46 21.50
C GLY A 128 -18.42 -14.97 21.46
N LEU A 129 -17.42 -14.08 21.41
CA LEU A 129 -17.59 -12.63 21.42
C LEU A 129 -17.27 -12.06 20.04
N ARG A 130 -18.18 -11.24 19.51
CA ARG A 130 -17.99 -10.54 18.25
C ARG A 130 -17.12 -9.30 18.48
N GLN A 131 -15.85 -9.36 18.07
CA GLN A 131 -14.84 -8.33 18.36
C GLN A 131 -14.22 -7.69 17.11
N GLU A 132 -14.90 -7.77 15.95
CA GLU A 132 -14.45 -7.17 14.69
C GLU A 132 -14.01 -5.70 14.86
N GLY A 133 -14.82 -4.88 15.54
CA GLY A 133 -14.54 -3.46 15.77
C GLY A 133 -13.17 -3.22 16.41
N ILE A 134 -12.77 -4.04 17.39
CA ILE A 134 -11.48 -3.90 18.06
C ILE A 134 -10.32 -4.18 17.08
N PHE A 135 -10.44 -5.22 16.26
CA PHE A 135 -9.44 -5.54 15.24
C PHE A 135 -9.29 -4.42 14.21
N TYR A 136 -10.40 -3.92 13.66
CA TYR A 136 -10.38 -2.82 12.69
C TYR A 136 -9.85 -1.52 13.29
N SER A 137 -10.28 -1.16 14.51
CA SER A 137 -9.79 0.03 15.22
C SER A 137 -8.30 -0.06 15.54
N ALA A 138 -7.81 -1.20 16.05
CA ALA A 138 -6.39 -1.41 16.30
C ALA A 138 -5.57 -1.31 15.00
N ARG A 139 -6.02 -1.95 13.93
CA ARG A 139 -5.37 -1.85 12.61
C ARG A 139 -5.31 -0.41 12.11
N ALA A 140 -6.41 0.34 12.22
CA ALA A 140 -6.46 1.73 11.79
C ALA A 140 -5.54 2.63 12.63
N PHE A 141 -5.52 2.45 13.95
CA PHE A 141 -4.66 3.16 14.87
C PHE A 141 -3.18 2.91 14.56
N PHE A 142 -2.73 1.66 14.53
CA PHE A 142 -1.34 1.32 14.23
C PHE A 142 -0.94 1.69 12.80
N GLY A 143 -1.88 1.62 11.85
CA GLY A 143 -1.66 2.08 10.47
C GLY A 143 -1.35 3.58 10.41
N LYS A 144 -2.14 4.41 11.09
CA LYS A 144 -1.91 5.86 11.17
C LYS A 144 -0.66 6.22 11.97
N ALA A 145 -0.43 5.57 13.11
CA ALA A 145 0.78 5.78 13.92
C ALA A 145 2.05 5.45 13.11
N SER A 146 2.03 4.33 12.38
CA SER A 146 3.12 3.94 11.48
C SER A 146 3.27 4.88 10.28
N ASN A 147 2.16 5.43 9.76
CA ASN A 147 2.22 6.45 8.72
C ASN A 147 2.89 7.73 9.23
N GLY A 148 2.50 8.19 10.42
CA GLY A 148 3.18 9.30 11.12
C GLY A 148 4.69 9.09 11.26
N MET A 149 5.13 7.86 11.57
CA MET A 149 6.56 7.53 11.58
C MET A 149 7.21 7.68 10.19
N GLY A 150 6.51 7.32 9.11
CA GLY A 150 6.98 7.53 7.73
C GLY A 150 7.19 9.00 7.39
N HIS A 151 6.27 9.87 7.83
CA HIS A 151 6.44 11.32 7.68
C HIS A 151 7.62 11.86 8.49
N LEU A 152 7.82 11.39 9.72
CA LEU A 152 8.98 11.77 10.54
C LEU A 152 10.29 11.33 9.87
N VAL A 153 10.34 10.10 9.36
CA VAL A 153 11.51 9.57 8.64
C VAL A 153 11.81 10.41 7.40
N ALA A 154 10.80 10.80 6.62
CA ALA A 154 11.00 11.68 5.46
C ALA A 154 11.50 13.07 5.87
N GLY A 155 10.93 13.65 6.92
CA GLY A 155 11.38 14.95 7.46
C GLY A 155 12.85 14.92 7.88
N PHE A 156 13.26 13.92 8.67
CA PHE A 156 14.66 13.74 9.04
C PHE A 156 15.57 13.47 7.84
N ALA A 157 15.09 12.72 6.84
CA ALA A 157 15.86 12.46 5.63
C ALA A 157 16.11 13.75 4.84
N LEU A 158 15.12 14.63 4.73
CA LEU A 158 15.28 15.97 4.11
C LEU A 158 16.26 16.84 4.90
N THR A 159 16.18 16.85 6.24
CA THR A 159 17.16 17.55 7.08
C THR A 159 18.57 16.99 6.90
N TYR A 160 18.70 15.66 6.79
CA TYR A 160 19.99 14.99 6.65
C TYR A 160 20.69 15.33 5.32
N ILE A 161 19.95 15.42 4.21
CA ILE A 161 20.51 15.86 2.93
C ILE A 161 20.71 17.38 2.85
N GLY A 162 20.34 18.12 3.90
CA GLY A 162 20.45 19.57 3.94
C GLY A 162 19.52 20.28 2.95
N PHE A 163 18.30 19.77 2.77
CA PHE A 163 17.34 20.37 1.83
C PHE A 163 17.05 21.83 2.24
N PRO A 164 17.19 22.82 1.34
CA PRO A 164 17.10 24.23 1.71
C PRO A 164 15.66 24.66 2.01
N GLU A 165 15.47 25.46 3.06
CA GLU A 165 14.14 25.93 3.49
C GLU A 165 13.46 26.85 2.46
N ASN A 166 14.24 27.65 1.73
CA ASN A 166 13.76 28.57 0.69
C ASN A 166 14.16 28.09 -0.71
N ALA A 167 13.94 26.80 -0.99
CA ALA A 167 14.24 26.21 -2.29
C ALA A 167 13.39 26.86 -3.39
N VAL A 168 14.03 27.24 -4.49
CA VAL A 168 13.37 27.69 -5.73
C VAL A 168 13.44 26.56 -6.76
N PRO A 169 12.32 26.15 -7.38
CA PRO A 169 12.32 25.16 -8.45
C PRO A 169 13.27 25.57 -9.58
N GLY A 170 14.09 24.65 -10.08
CA GLY A 170 15.10 24.92 -11.12
C GLY A 170 16.43 25.48 -10.62
N GLU A 171 16.56 25.86 -9.34
CA GLU A 171 17.81 26.41 -8.77
C GLU A 171 18.56 25.41 -7.87
N LEU A 172 18.03 24.19 -7.69
CA LEU A 172 18.72 23.16 -6.91
C LEU A 172 19.91 22.58 -7.68
N SER A 173 20.99 22.29 -6.96
CA SER A 173 22.15 21.60 -7.54
C SER A 173 21.75 20.20 -8.02
N SER A 174 22.42 19.71 -9.08
CA SER A 174 22.17 18.36 -9.59
C SER A 174 22.39 17.29 -8.53
N GLU A 175 23.33 17.50 -7.60
CA GLU A 175 23.56 16.61 -6.45
C GLU A 175 22.36 16.58 -5.50
N MET A 176 21.73 17.72 -5.22
CA MET A 176 20.53 17.78 -4.38
C MET A 176 19.35 17.06 -5.02
N ILE A 177 19.15 17.26 -6.34
CA ILE A 177 18.10 16.56 -7.10
C ILE A 177 18.34 15.04 -7.08
N PHE A 178 19.59 14.62 -7.28
CA PHE A 178 19.96 13.20 -7.21
C PHE A 178 19.71 12.60 -5.82
N ASN A 179 20.11 13.29 -4.75
CA ASN A 179 19.85 12.87 -3.38
C ASN A 179 18.36 12.77 -3.07
N LEU A 180 17.56 13.74 -3.53
CA LEU A 180 16.11 13.72 -3.39
C LEU A 180 15.50 12.50 -4.11
N GLY A 181 15.99 12.18 -5.31
CA GLY A 181 15.61 10.97 -6.03
C GLY A 181 16.01 9.67 -5.32
N ILE A 182 17.17 9.63 -4.65
CA ILE A 182 17.57 8.47 -3.82
C ILE A 182 16.61 8.29 -2.63
N LEU A 183 16.19 9.39 -1.99
CA LEU A 183 15.30 9.37 -0.85
C LEU A 183 13.90 8.82 -1.22
N ASP A 184 13.30 9.36 -2.28
CA ASP A 184 11.96 8.93 -2.69
C ASP A 184 11.97 7.60 -3.45
N GLY A 185 13.06 7.28 -4.17
CA GLY A 185 13.18 6.02 -4.89
C GLY A 185 13.64 4.87 -3.97
N PRO A 186 14.94 4.51 -4.00
CA PRO A 186 15.48 3.38 -3.24
C PRO A 186 15.20 3.40 -1.73
N PHE A 187 15.36 4.55 -1.07
CA PHE A 187 15.24 4.61 0.39
C PHE A 187 13.80 4.37 0.86
N ALA A 188 12.80 5.02 0.25
CA ALA A 188 11.40 4.75 0.55
C ALA A 188 11.06 3.28 0.26
N MET A 189 11.49 2.75 -0.90
CA MET A 189 11.23 1.38 -1.34
C MET A 189 11.65 0.32 -0.31
N ILE A 190 12.77 0.53 0.41
CA ILE A 190 13.27 -0.41 1.44
C ILE A 190 12.21 -0.72 2.49
N TRP A 191 11.43 0.27 2.93
CA TRP A 191 10.36 0.05 3.92
C TRP A 191 9.27 -0.88 3.40
N GLY A 192 8.97 -0.78 2.11
CA GLY A 192 8.07 -1.68 1.41
C GLY A 192 8.61 -3.10 1.36
N LEU A 193 9.88 -3.27 0.98
CA LEU A 193 10.54 -4.58 0.92
C LEU A 193 10.61 -5.26 2.30
N ILE A 194 10.87 -4.49 3.36
CA ILE A 194 10.81 -5.01 4.74
C ILE A 194 9.38 -5.52 5.02
N ALA A 195 8.33 -4.77 4.65
CA ALA A 195 6.96 -5.22 4.82
C ALA A 195 6.66 -6.53 4.06
N VAL A 196 7.21 -6.70 2.85
CA VAL A 196 7.10 -7.94 2.07
C VAL A 196 7.67 -9.13 2.84
N ILE A 197 8.81 -8.97 3.52
CA ILE A 197 9.42 -10.05 4.34
C ILE A 197 8.49 -10.46 5.50
N PHE A 198 7.80 -9.51 6.13
CA PHE A 198 6.83 -9.75 7.20
C PHE A 198 5.49 -10.32 6.72
N TYR A 199 5.07 -10.03 5.49
CA TYR A 199 3.85 -10.61 4.88
C TYR A 199 4.08 -11.99 4.25
N TYR A 200 5.26 -12.21 3.65
CA TYR A 200 5.87 -13.54 3.66
C TYR A 200 6.10 -13.92 5.13
N ARG A 201 6.54 -15.07 5.60
CA ARG A 201 6.49 -15.42 7.05
C ARG A 201 5.09 -15.44 7.72
N TYR A 202 4.16 -14.52 7.46
CA TYR A 202 2.81 -14.55 7.99
C TYR A 202 2.10 -15.83 7.53
N GLY A 203 1.64 -16.61 8.50
CA GLY A 203 1.21 -18.00 8.33
C GLY A 203 -0.27 -18.18 8.02
N ILE A 204 -0.92 -17.30 7.23
CA ILE A 204 -2.25 -17.62 6.70
C ILE A 204 -2.07 -18.60 5.54
N ASN A 205 -1.95 -19.88 5.87
CA ASN A 205 -1.94 -20.97 4.91
C ASN A 205 -3.39 -21.33 4.57
N LYS A 206 -3.69 -21.59 3.29
CA LYS A 206 -5.05 -21.94 2.82
C LYS A 206 -5.70 -23.06 3.65
N LYS A 207 -4.88 -24.02 4.10
CA LYS A 207 -5.27 -25.13 4.99
C LYS A 207 -5.82 -24.68 6.35
N TYR A 208 -5.35 -23.56 6.90
CA TYR A 208 -5.83 -23.03 8.17
C TYR A 208 -7.20 -22.37 8.01
N HIS A 209 -7.40 -21.62 6.93
CA HIS A 209 -8.67 -20.98 6.61
C HIS A 209 -9.78 -22.00 6.30
N THR A 210 -9.49 -23.04 5.50
CA THR A 210 -10.45 -24.13 5.24
C THR A 210 -10.87 -24.85 6.52
N ARG A 211 -9.92 -25.12 7.42
CA ARG A 211 -10.20 -25.77 8.72
C ARG A 211 -11.14 -24.92 9.60
N ILE A 212 -10.96 -23.60 9.61
CA ILE A 212 -11.80 -22.70 10.41
C ILE A 212 -13.21 -22.59 9.81
N GLN A 213 -13.33 -22.50 8.48
CA GLN A 213 -14.65 -22.46 7.84
C GLN A 213 -15.45 -23.75 8.05
N GLU A 214 -14.80 -24.92 8.01
CA GLU A 214 -15.45 -26.20 8.34
C GLU A 214 -15.94 -26.22 9.79
N GLN A 215 -15.12 -25.76 10.75
CA GLN A 215 -15.50 -25.69 12.16
C GLN A 215 -16.64 -24.70 12.43
N LEU A 216 -16.66 -23.54 11.75
CA LEU A 216 -17.76 -22.57 11.82
C LEU A 216 -19.06 -23.12 11.24
N LYS A 217 -18.98 -23.84 10.10
CA LYS A 217 -20.15 -24.44 9.47
C LYS A 217 -20.78 -25.50 10.37
N ILE A 218 -19.94 -26.34 11.00
CA ILE A 218 -20.38 -27.33 11.99
C ILE A 218 -21.07 -26.63 13.17
N LYS A 219 -20.44 -25.62 13.78
CA LYS A 219 -21.00 -24.90 14.94
C LYS A 219 -22.33 -24.20 14.63
N ARG A 220 -22.44 -23.57 13.44
CA ARG A 220 -23.69 -22.93 12.99
C ARG A 220 -24.79 -23.95 12.69
N SER A 221 -24.45 -25.12 12.13
CA SER A 221 -25.42 -26.18 11.91
C SER A 221 -25.94 -26.76 13.23
N SER A 222 -25.08 -26.98 14.23
CA SER A 222 -25.52 -27.49 15.54
C SER A 222 -26.31 -26.47 16.35
N GLN A 223 -26.00 -25.17 16.24
CA GLN A 223 -26.82 -24.10 16.84
C GLN A 223 -28.22 -23.97 16.19
N ASN A 224 -28.33 -24.16 14.86
CA ASN A 224 -29.63 -24.17 14.18
C ASN A 224 -30.47 -25.41 14.53
N SER A 225 -29.84 -26.57 14.78
CA SER A 225 -30.53 -27.78 15.23
C SER A 225 -31.05 -27.67 16.67
N SER A 226 -30.35 -26.94 17.55
CA SER A 226 -30.79 -26.71 18.93
C SER A 226 -31.87 -25.63 19.08
N ASN A 227 -32.13 -24.82 18.05
CA ASN A 227 -33.14 -23.75 18.05
C ASN A 227 -34.45 -24.14 17.34
N GLN A 228 -34.64 -25.40 16.93
CA GLN A 228 -35.96 -25.88 16.52
C GLN A 228 -36.81 -26.11 17.77
N PRO A 229 -37.93 -25.40 17.98
CA PRO A 229 -38.84 -25.74 19.06
C PRO A 229 -39.40 -27.14 18.78
N GLU A 230 -39.36 -28.01 19.78
CA GLU A 230 -40.06 -29.30 19.74
C GLU A 230 -41.51 -29.05 19.37
N SER A 231 -41.86 -29.43 18.14
CA SER A 231 -43.24 -29.44 17.67
C SER A 231 -43.99 -30.51 18.48
N VAL A 232 -44.76 -30.05 19.47
CA VAL A 232 -45.79 -30.84 20.17
C VAL A 232 -47.08 -30.82 19.36
#